data_AF-A0A1C4IVB0-F1
#
_entry.id   AF-A0A1C4IVB0-F1
#
_cell.length_a   1.000
_cell.length_b   1.000
_cell.length_c   1.000
_cell.angle_alpha   90.00
_cell.angle_beta   90.00
_cell.angle_gamma   90.00
#
_symmetry.space_group_name_H-M   'P 1'
#
loop_
_entity.id
_entity.type
_entity.pdbx_description
1 polymer ?
#
loop_
_entity_poly.entity_id
_entity_poly.type
_entity_poly.pdbx_seq_one_letter_code
_entity_poly.pdbx_strand_id
1 'polypeptide(L)' 'MATEVTLPVHVRVGEAEGCLGELTVEATGGTVRGKDVLHQLAAFFREAADVIEHPTEDDDEEAPDAAAHG' A
#
# COMPACT_ATOMS: atom_id res chain seq x y z
N MET A 1 -2.47 24.94 -9.56
CA MET A 1 -1.67 23.70 -9.49
C MET A 1 -2.05 23.02 -8.19
N ALA A 2 -2.47 21.76 -8.24
CA ALA A 2 -2.65 20.96 -7.04
C ALA A 2 -1.25 20.57 -6.54
N THR A 3 -1.04 20.65 -5.23
CA THR A 3 0.18 20.16 -4.59
C THR A 3 -0.14 18.79 -4.03
N GLU A 4 0.70 17.79 -4.25
CA GLU A 4 0.50 16.46 -3.68
C GLU A 4 1.37 16.28 -2.44
N VAL A 5 0.87 15.54 -1.47
CA VAL A 5 1.59 15.15 -0.26
C VAL A 5 1.48 13.63 -0.13
N THR A 6 2.61 12.97 0.04
CA THR A 6 2.70 11.53 0.26
C THR A 6 3.11 11.28 1.72
N LEU A 7 2.39 10.39 2.38
CA LEU A 7 2.54 10.07 3.81
C LEU A 7 2.69 8.55 3.97
N PRO A 8 3.70 8.04 4.70
CA PRO A 8 3.80 6.61 4.95
C PRO A 8 2.71 6.15 5.91
N VAL A 9 2.11 4.99 5.63
CA VAL A 9 1.10 4.34 6.47
C VAL A 9 1.78 3.27 7.30
N HIS A 10 2.00 3.56 8.58
CA HIS A 10 2.54 2.60 9.53
C HIS A 10 1.42 1.90 10.32
N VAL A 11 1.55 0.60 10.50
CA VAL A 11 0.63 -0.21 11.32
C VAL A 11 1.41 -0.84 12.46
N ARG A 12 0.81 -0.81 13.65
CA ARG A 12 1.34 -1.48 14.85
C ARG A 12 0.33 -2.50 15.37
N VAL A 13 0.78 -3.72 15.61
CA VAL A 13 0.00 -4.81 16.20
C VAL A 13 0.75 -5.34 17.42
N GLY A 14 0.26 -5.00 18.61
CA GLY A 14 1.01 -5.25 19.85
C GLY A 14 2.34 -4.50 19.84
N GLU A 15 3.45 -5.25 19.86
CA GLU A 15 4.81 -4.70 19.81
C GLU A 15 5.41 -4.66 18.39
N ALA A 16 4.78 -5.35 17.42
CA ALA A 16 5.24 -5.34 16.03
C ALA A 16 4.78 -4.07 15.31
N GLU A 17 5.70 -3.40 14.61
CA GLU A 17 5.43 -2.24 13.77
C GLU A 17 5.97 -2.48 12.35
N GLY A 18 5.20 -2.07 11.35
CA GLY A 18 5.59 -2.17 9.95
C GLY A 18 5.03 -1.02 9.11
N CYS A 19 5.71 -0.70 8.01
CA CYS A 19 5.18 0.19 6.99
C CYS A 19 4.32 -0.64 6.02
N LEU A 20 3.04 -0.30 5.91
CA LEU A 20 2.09 -0.99 5.03
C LEU A 20 2.10 -0.42 3.61
N GLY A 21 2.50 0.84 3.46
CA GLY A 21 2.52 1.52 2.16
C GLY A 21 2.55 3.03 2.30
N GLU A 22 2.17 3.72 1.23
CA GLU A 22 2.13 5.18 1.17
C GLU A 22 0.73 5.67 0.79
N LEU A 23 0.34 6.80 1.36
CA LEU A 23 -0.91 7.49 1.11
C LEU A 23 -0.63 8.82 0.42
N THR A 24 -1.15 9.00 -0.79
CA THR A 24 -1.03 10.26 -1.52
C THR A 24 -2.32 11.05 -1.45
N VAL A 25 -2.23 12.32 -1.05
CA VAL A 25 -3.35 13.26 -0.90
C VAL A 25 -3.07 14.57 -1.63
N GLU A 26 -4.09 15.09 -2.32
CA GLU A 26 -4.03 16.40 -2.95
C GLU A 26 -4.26 17.52 -1.93
N ALA A 27 -3.25 18.36 -1.72
CA ALA A 27 -3.33 19.62 -1.01
C ALA A 27 -3.87 20.73 -1.94
N THR A 28 -5.21 20.88 -1.96
CA THR A 28 -5.85 21.98 -2.70
C THR A 28 -5.61 23.31 -1.98
N GLY A 29 -4.94 24.24 -2.64
CA GLY A 29 -4.60 25.54 -2.03
C GLY A 29 -3.60 25.42 -0.88
N GLY A 30 -2.72 24.42 -0.93
CA GLY A 30 -1.69 24.18 0.09
C GLY A 30 -2.22 23.63 1.41
N THR A 31 -3.50 23.21 1.47
CA THR A 31 -4.10 22.63 2.67
C THR A 31 -4.60 21.22 2.38
N VAL A 32 -4.22 20.27 3.23
CA VAL A 32 -4.81 18.92 3.26
C VAL A 32 -6.01 18.95 4.20
N ARG A 33 -7.19 18.56 3.73
CA ARG A 33 -8.38 18.47 4.59
C ARG A 33 -8.47 17.06 5.18
N GLY A 34 -8.82 16.96 6.46
CA GLY A 34 -8.95 15.67 7.13
C GLY A 34 -9.90 14.69 6.41
N LYS A 35 -10.96 15.18 5.77
CA LYS A 35 -11.88 14.34 4.97
C LYS A 35 -11.20 13.67 3.76
N ASP A 36 -10.24 14.36 3.13
CA ASP A 36 -9.57 13.86 1.93
C ASP A 36 -8.58 12.75 2.33
N VAL A 37 -7.93 12.92 3.49
CA VAL A 37 -7.11 11.86 4.13
C VAL A 37 -7.96 10.64 4.49
N LEU A 38 -9.12 10.84 5.14
CA LEU A 38 -10.00 9.74 5.52
C LEU A 38 -10.53 8.98 4.29
N HIS A 39 -10.85 9.68 3.20
CA HIS A 39 -11.24 9.03 1.95
C HIS A 39 -10.12 8.20 1.34
N GLN A 40 -8.89 8.73 1.31
CA GLN A 40 -7.74 7.98 0.79
C GLN A 40 -7.42 6.77 1.68
N LEU A 41 -7.48 6.91 3.01
CA LEU A 41 -7.30 5.77 3.93
C LEU A 41 -8.36 4.69 3.70
N ALA A 42 -9.62 5.09 3.51
CA ALA A 42 -10.69 4.14 3.22
C ALA A 42 -10.48 3.41 1.88
N ALA A 43 -9.95 4.09 0.86
CA ALA A 43 -9.59 3.46 -0.40
C ALA A 43 -8.46 2.45 -0.22
N PHE A 44 -7.39 2.85 0.46
CA PHE A 44 -6.23 2.01 0.76
C PHE A 44 -6.62 0.73 1.52
N PHE A 45 -7.45 0.83 2.57
CA PHE A 45 -7.89 -0.36 3.30
C PHE A 45 -8.86 -1.26 2.52
N ARG A 46 -9.63 -0.70 1.58
CA ARG A 46 -10.48 -1.52 0.69
C ARG A 46 -9.65 -2.31 -0.29
N GLU A 47 -8.61 -1.72 -0.86
CA GLU A 47 -7.68 -2.43 -1.74
C GLU A 47 -6.95 -3.54 -0.99
N ALA A 48 -6.46 -3.25 0.22
CA ALA A 48 -5.85 -4.27 1.08
C ALA A 48 -6.83 -5.41 1.43
N ALA A 49 -8.10 -5.09 1.69
CA ALA A 49 -9.13 -6.10 1.95
C ALA A 49 -9.42 -6.95 0.70
N ASP A 50 -9.51 -6.33 -0.49
CA ASP A 50 -9.74 -7.02 -1.75
C ASP A 50 -8.63 -8.03 -2.07
N VAL A 51 -7.36 -7.68 -1.82
CA VAL A 51 -6.22 -8.61 -1.95
C VAL A 51 -6.31 -9.80 -0.99
N ILE A 52 -6.82 -9.59 0.23
CA ILE A 52 -6.99 -10.67 1.21
C ILE A 52 -8.15 -11.60 0.83
N GLU A 53 -9.24 -11.03 0.32
CA GLU A 53 -10.44 -11.79 -0.08
C GLU A 53 -10.24 -12.52 -1.42
N HIS A 54 -9.49 -11.90 -2.32
CA HIS A 54 -9.13 -12.40 -3.64
C HIS A 54 -7.61 -12.46 -3.76
N PRO A 55 -6.97 -13.41 -3.06
CA PRO A 55 -5.52 -13.58 -3.19
C PRO A 55 -5.24 -13.85 -4.67
N THR A 56 -4.57 -12.90 -5.32
CA THR A 56 -3.97 -13.18 -6.62
C THR A 56 -2.99 -14.31 -6.40
N GLU A 57 -3.05 -15.35 -7.22
CA GLU A 57 -2.02 -16.38 -7.28
C GLU A 57 -0.70 -15.64 -7.54
N ASP A 58 0.10 -15.47 -6.48
CA ASP A 58 1.46 -14.96 -6.60
C ASP A 58 2.14 -15.93 -7.56
N ASP A 59 2.58 -15.40 -8.70
CA ASP A 59 3.34 -16.09 -9.73
C ASP A 59 4.49 -16.79 -8.99
N ASP A 60 4.36 -18.10 -8.74
CA ASP A 60 5.43 -18.96 -8.26
C ASP A 60 6.56 -18.74 -9.24
N GLU A 61 7.48 -17.84 -8.87
CA GLU A 61 8.67 -17.51 -9.60
C GLU A 61 9.38 -18.84 -9.85
N GLU A 62 9.20 -19.38 -11.06
CA GLU A 62 9.76 -20.65 -11.48
C GLU A 62 11.28 -20.44 -11.47
N ALA A 63 11.89 -20.69 -10.32
CA ALA A 63 13.33 -20.55 -10.14
C ALA A 63 13.98 -21.40 -11.24
N PRO A 64 14.73 -20.80 -12.18
CA PRO A 64 15.32 -21.57 -13.27
C PRO A 64 16.26 -22.60 -12.64
N ASP A 65 15.89 -23.88 -12.80
CA ASP A 65 16.54 -25.04 -12.21
C ASP A 65 18.03 -25.03 -12.57
N ALA A 66 18.86 -24.62 -11.61
CA ALA A 66 20.31 -24.63 -11.72
C ALA A 66 20.84 -26.05 -11.47
N ALA A 67 20.42 -27.01 -12.30
CA ALA A 67 20.89 -28.40 -12.18
C ALA A 67 20.90 -29.18 -13.51
N ALA A 68 21.66 -28.72 -14.52
CA ALA A 68 22.18 -29.56 -15.62
C ALA A 68 23.17 -28.72 -16.45
N HIS A 69 24.43 -29.01 -16.74
CA HIS A 69 25.34 -30.18 -16.69
C HIS A 69 26.76 -29.58 -16.50
N GLY A 70 27.70 -30.18 -15.79
CA GLY A 70 28.27 -31.50 -16.08
C GLY A 70 29.44 -31.34 -17.05
#